data_AF-A0A1C6FZC4-F1
#
_entry.id   AF-A0A1C6FZC4-F1
#
_cell.length_a   1.000
_cell.length_b   1.000
_cell.length_c   1.000
_cell.angle_alpha   90.00
_cell.angle_beta   90.00
_cell.angle_gamma   90.00
#
_symmetry.space_group_name_H-M   'P 1'
#
loop_
_entity.id
_entity.type
_entity.pdbx_description
1 polymer ?
#
loop_
_entity_poly.entity_id
_entity_poly.type
_entity_poly.pdbx_seq_one_letter_code
_entity_poly.pdbx_strand_id
1 'polypeptide(L)'
;MYSNYQQYQQRGGKLPESEYKIEAQKASELIDYYTMGRARSTAEMQEQLAACECELIQAALAGNAGAYGIKAENNDGYSITYADRKELKSSTRSLLSCYLTFPVNLLELTGRAFV
;
A
#
# COMPACT_ATOMS: atom_id res chain seq x y z
N MET A 1 2.19 10.19 -4.06
CA MET A 1 1.36 10.42 -2.87
C MET A 1 -0.03 10.76 -3.35
N TYR A 2 -1.02 10.00 -2.91
CA TYR A 2 -2.40 10.06 -3.41
C TYR A 2 -3.37 10.62 -2.36
N SER A 3 -3.05 10.52 -1.06
CA SER A 3 -3.84 11.09 0.03
C SER A 3 -3.19 12.31 0.66
N ASN A 4 -3.99 13.11 1.36
CA ASN A 4 -3.54 14.23 2.20
C ASN A 4 -3.73 13.92 3.69
N TYR A 5 -2.98 14.63 4.53
CA TYR A 5 -3.02 14.45 5.99
C TYR A 5 -4.43 14.61 6.59
N GLN A 6 -5.21 15.54 6.06
CA GLN A 6 -6.61 15.73 6.50
C GLN A 6 -7.49 14.51 6.20
N GLN A 7 -7.34 13.88 5.02
CA GLN A 7 -8.08 12.68 4.65
C GLN A 7 -7.67 11.49 5.53
N TYR A 8 -6.38 11.38 5.83
CA TYR A 8 -5.86 10.39 6.76
C TYR A 8 -6.43 10.56 8.18
N GLN A 9 -6.48 11.79 8.70
CA GLN A 9 -7.09 12.07 10.01
C GLN A 9 -8.59 11.75 10.03
N GLN A 10 -9.33 12.09 8.98
CA GLN A 10 -10.76 11.75 8.88
C GLN A 10 -11.02 10.24 8.94
N ARG A 11 -10.06 9.44 8.48
CA ARG A 11 -10.09 7.97 8.55
C ARG A 11 -9.56 7.40 9.88
N GLY A 12 -9.30 8.26 10.88
CA GLY A 12 -8.83 7.84 12.21
C GLY A 12 -7.30 7.76 12.34
N GLY A 13 -6.56 8.34 11.40
CA GLY A 13 -5.11 8.43 11.46
C GLY A 13 -4.60 9.21 12.68
N LYS A 14 -3.68 8.61 13.43
CA LYS A 14 -3.12 9.18 14.68
C LYS A 14 -1.67 9.66 14.59
N LEU A 15 -1.05 9.49 13.42
CA LEU A 15 0.34 9.89 13.23
C LEU A 15 0.48 11.41 13.18
N PRO A 16 1.61 11.96 13.65
CA PRO A 16 1.97 13.34 13.36
C PRO A 16 2.24 13.51 11.86
N GLU A 17 2.04 14.72 11.35
CA GLU A 17 2.13 15.02 9.90
C GLU A 17 3.49 14.63 9.29
N SER A 18 4.59 14.83 10.03
CA SER A 18 5.94 14.49 9.55
C SER A 18 6.10 13.00 9.30
N GLU A 19 5.59 12.15 10.19
CA GLU A 19 5.65 10.69 10.05
C GLU A 19 4.67 10.23 8.97
N TYR A 20 3.47 10.82 8.94
CA TYR A 20 2.49 10.54 7.89
C TYR A 20 3.06 10.79 6.50
N LYS A 21 3.80 11.89 6.28
CA LYS A 21 4.42 12.19 4.97
C LYS A 21 5.40 11.10 4.55
N ILE A 22 6.19 10.56 5.49
CA ILE A 22 7.13 9.47 5.23
C ILE A 22 6.37 8.18 4.87
N GLU A 23 5.36 7.81 5.65
CA GLU A 23 4.58 6.59 5.43
C GLU A 23 3.69 6.65 4.18
N ALA A 24 3.15 7.83 3.88
CA ALA A 24 2.38 8.08 2.67
C ALA A 24 3.25 8.01 1.41
N GLN A 25 4.50 8.49 1.49
CA GLN A 25 5.45 8.33 0.39
C GLN A 25 5.73 6.84 0.13
N LYS A 26 6.03 6.05 1.17
CA LYS A 26 6.24 4.60 1.06
C LYS A 26 5.00 3.87 0.51
N ALA A 27 3.81 4.26 0.96
CA ALA A 27 2.55 3.68 0.52
C ALA A 27 2.29 3.97 -0.96
N SER A 28 2.53 5.21 -1.40
CA SER A 28 2.47 5.58 -2.81
C SER A 28 3.42 4.74 -3.65
N GLU A 29 4.68 4.58 -3.24
CA GLU A 29 5.65 3.77 -3.97
C GLU A 29 5.22 2.30 -4.08
N LEU A 30 4.62 1.76 -3.03
CA LEU A 30 4.10 0.40 -3.04
C LEU A 30 2.89 0.25 -3.98
N ILE A 31 1.95 1.19 -3.96
CA ILE A 31 0.82 1.22 -4.89
C ILE A 31 1.34 1.30 -6.33
N ASP A 32 2.29 2.19 -6.61
CA ASP A 32 2.94 2.31 -7.91
C ASP A 32 3.64 1.00 -8.33
N TYR A 33 4.32 0.32 -7.41
CA TYR A 33 4.95 -0.97 -7.68
C TYR A 33 3.93 -2.04 -8.09
N TYR A 34 2.83 -2.18 -7.34
CA TYR A 34 1.81 -3.19 -7.65
C TYR A 34 0.95 -2.85 -8.86
N THR A 35 0.78 -1.56 -9.18
CA THR A 35 0.03 -1.08 -10.35
C THR A 35 0.92 -0.87 -11.58
N MET A 36 2.22 -1.18 -11.48
CA MET A 36 3.22 -0.94 -12.53
C MET A 36 3.21 0.52 -13.04
N GLY A 37 3.00 1.48 -12.14
CA GLY A 37 2.95 2.92 -12.44
C GLY A 37 1.65 3.42 -13.06
N ARG A 38 0.64 2.56 -13.26
CA ARG A 38 -0.66 2.96 -13.83
C ARG A 38 -1.46 3.88 -12.92
N ALA A 39 -1.31 3.74 -11.61
CA ALA A 39 -1.97 4.59 -10.62
C ALA A 39 -1.75 6.09 -10.87
N ARG A 40 -0.58 6.48 -11.40
CA ARG A 40 -0.29 7.88 -11.76
C ARG A 40 -1.07 8.40 -12.96
N SER A 41 -1.48 7.53 -13.89
CA SER A 41 -2.20 7.91 -15.10
C SER A 41 -3.72 7.83 -14.96
N THR A 42 -4.23 7.18 -13.92
CA THR A 42 -5.68 6.97 -13.73
C THR A 42 -6.26 8.02 -12.78
N ALA A 43 -6.72 9.13 -13.35
CA ALA A 43 -7.39 10.20 -12.59
C ALA A 43 -8.71 9.76 -11.96
N GLU A 44 -9.44 8.84 -12.61
CA GLU A 44 -10.74 8.32 -12.16
C GLU A 44 -10.67 7.49 -10.87
N MET A 45 -9.46 7.09 -10.45
CA MET A 45 -9.25 6.29 -9.25
C MET A 45 -8.55 7.05 -8.13
N GLN A 46 -8.42 8.37 -8.23
CA GLN A 46 -7.69 9.15 -7.22
C GLN A 46 -8.26 9.01 -5.82
N GLU A 47 -9.59 8.94 -5.67
CA GLU A 47 -10.23 8.75 -4.36
C GLU A 47 -9.96 7.35 -3.78
N GLN A 48 -10.01 6.32 -4.63
CA GLN A 48 -9.71 4.94 -4.25
C GLN A 48 -8.23 4.76 -3.92
N LEU A 49 -7.34 5.41 -4.67
CA LEU A 49 -5.90 5.44 -4.41
C LEU A 49 -5.60 6.12 -3.09
N ALA A 50 -6.25 7.26 -2.80
CA ALA A 50 -6.13 7.96 -1.53
C ALA A 50 -6.63 7.10 -0.35
N ALA A 51 -7.76 6.42 -0.52
CA ALA A 51 -8.30 5.50 0.47
C ALA A 51 -7.36 4.32 0.73
N CYS A 52 -6.85 3.71 -0.34
CA CYS A 52 -5.90 2.59 -0.27
C CYS A 52 -4.60 3.00 0.42
N GLU A 53 -4.06 4.19 0.11
CA GLU A 53 -2.86 4.73 0.74
C GLU A 53 -3.06 4.90 2.25
N CYS A 54 -4.19 5.47 2.68
CA CYS A 54 -4.51 5.61 4.11
C CYS A 54 -4.60 4.26 4.84
N GLU A 55 -5.27 3.29 4.23
CA GLU A 55 -5.40 1.94 4.81
C GLU A 55 -4.07 1.20 4.86
N LEU A 56 -3.20 1.39 3.86
CA LEU A 56 -1.84 0.82 3.87
C LEU A 56 -1.01 1.39 5.02
N ILE A 57 -1.09 2.71 5.26
CA ILE A 57 -0.43 3.36 6.40
C ILE A 57 -0.96 2.78 7.71
N GLN A 58 -2.27 2.67 7.87
CA GLN A 58 -2.85 2.11 9.09
C GLN A 58 -2.47 0.64 9.30
N ALA A 59 -2.50 -0.17 8.24
CA ALA A 59 -2.08 -1.56 8.28
C ALA A 59 -0.60 -1.69 8.69
N ALA A 60 0.28 -0.85 8.13
CA ALA A 60 1.69 -0.84 8.49
C ALA A 60 1.92 -0.47 9.96
N LEU A 61 1.17 0.52 10.48
CA LEU A 61 1.23 0.94 11.89
C LEU A 61 0.66 -0.10 12.85
N ALA A 62 -0.34 -0.87 12.41
CA ALA A 62 -0.94 -1.94 13.20
C ALA A 62 0.01 -3.15 13.43
N GLY A 63 1.31 -3.01 13.13
CA GLY A 63 2.31 -4.05 13.29
C GLY A 63 2.47 -4.94 12.06
N ASN A 64 1.82 -4.60 10.94
CA ASN A 64 2.02 -5.29 9.67
C ASN A 64 3.31 -4.73 9.02
N ALA A 65 4.46 -4.91 9.68
CA ALA A 65 5.75 -4.29 9.33
C ALA A 65 6.23 -4.58 7.90
N GLY A 66 5.69 -5.62 7.24
CA GLY A 66 5.95 -5.87 5.81
C GLY A 66 4.83 -5.43 4.87
N ALA A 67 3.89 -4.60 5.32
CA ALA A 67 2.98 -3.86 4.45
C ALA A 67 3.76 -3.07 3.39
N TYR A 68 4.95 -2.55 3.73
CA TYR A 68 5.84 -1.85 2.80
C TYR A 68 6.84 -2.74 2.06
N GLY A 69 6.99 -4.01 2.45
CA GLY A 69 8.03 -4.88 1.90
C GLY A 69 9.47 -4.38 2.08
N ILE A 70 9.69 -3.27 2.78
CA ILE A 70 11.01 -2.69 3.06
C ILE A 70 11.65 -3.51 4.17
N LYS A 71 12.73 -4.19 3.82
CA LYS A 71 13.65 -4.79 4.77
C LYS A 71 14.22 -3.68 5.66
N ALA A 72 13.72 -3.56 6.89
CA ALA A 72 14.60 -3.13 7.97
C ALA A 72 15.49 -4.33 8.29
N GLU A 73 16.61 -4.47 7.59
CA GLU A 73 17.77 -5.18 8.15
C GLU A 73 18.30 -4.31 9.30
N ASN A 74 17.58 -4.31 10.43
CA ASN A 74 18.09 -3.80 11.69
C ASN A 74 17.43 -4.55 12.86
N ASN A 75 18.13 -5.62 13.26
CA ASN A 75 18.62 -5.83 14.62
C ASN A 75 17.60 -5.93 15.78
N ASP A 76 16.74 -6.95 15.82
CA ASP A 76 16.15 -7.37 17.10
C ASP A 76 15.63 -8.82 17.19
N GLY A 77 16.28 -9.78 16.54
CA GLY A 77 16.04 -11.21 16.82
C GLY A 77 14.62 -11.76 16.55
N TYR A 78 13.74 -11.00 15.89
CA TYR A 78 12.40 -11.49 15.55
C TYR A 78 12.45 -12.30 14.25
N SER A 79 12.47 -13.64 14.40
CA SER A 79 12.46 -14.57 13.27
C SER A 79 11.10 -14.58 12.59
N ILE A 80 10.90 -13.70 11.62
CA ILE A 80 9.74 -13.77 10.72
C ILE A 80 9.87 -15.04 9.88
N THR A 81 9.06 -16.05 10.21
CA THR A 81 9.05 -17.34 9.53
C THR A 81 8.55 -17.16 8.08
N TYR A 82 9.06 -17.94 7.12
CA TYR A 82 8.70 -17.79 5.69
C TYR A 82 7.19 -17.82 5.39
N ALA A 83 6.40 -18.52 6.20
CA ALA A 83 4.93 -18.53 6.12
C ALA A 83 4.33 -17.13 6.36
N ASP A 84 4.81 -16.46 7.41
CA ASP A 84 4.39 -15.11 7.81
C ASP A 84 4.65 -14.09 6.69
N ARG A 85 5.78 -14.21 5.97
CA ARG A 85 6.06 -13.37 4.79
C ARG A 85 5.09 -13.58 3.62
N LYS A 86 4.61 -14.82 3.42
CA LYS A 86 3.64 -15.12 2.36
C LYS A 86 2.26 -14.59 2.75
N GLU A 87 1.86 -14.79 3.99
CA GLU A 87 0.60 -14.28 4.55
C GLU A 87 0.56 -12.75 4.50
N LEU A 88 1.66 -12.09 4.87
CA LEU A 88 1.82 -10.64 4.81
C LEU A 88 1.67 -10.08 3.41
N LYS A 89 2.36 -10.67 2.42
CA LYS A 89 2.18 -10.30 0.99
C LYS A 89 0.76 -10.56 0.52
N SER A 90 0.13 -11.64 0.97
CA SER A 90 -1.25 -11.97 0.62
C SER A 90 -2.22 -10.94 1.20
N SER A 91 -2.05 -10.53 2.45
CA SER A 91 -2.86 -9.51 3.12
C SER A 91 -2.73 -8.15 2.44
N THR A 92 -1.50 -7.70 2.14
CA THR A 92 -1.28 -6.45 1.41
C THR A 92 -1.92 -6.50 0.03
N ARG A 93 -1.78 -7.63 -0.69
CA ARG A 93 -2.39 -7.80 -2.02
C ARG A 93 -3.91 -7.86 -1.96
N SER A 94 -4.48 -8.46 -0.92
CA SER A 94 -5.93 -8.48 -0.68
C SER A 94 -6.47 -7.08 -0.41
N LEU A 95 -5.74 -6.27 0.38
CA LEU A 95 -6.08 -4.87 0.64
C LEU A 95 -6.04 -4.08 -0.67
N LEU A 96 -4.95 -4.19 -1.43
CA LEU A 96 -4.82 -3.56 -2.75
C LEU A 96 -5.97 -3.95 -3.68
N SER A 97 -6.38 -5.23 -3.74
CA SER A 97 -7.49 -5.67 -4.59
C SER A 97 -8.85 -5.14 -4.16
N CYS A 98 -9.03 -4.80 -2.89
CA CYS A 98 -10.30 -4.22 -2.42
C CYS A 98 -10.52 -2.81 -3.01
N TYR A 99 -9.44 -2.04 -3.18
CA TYR A 99 -9.51 -0.65 -3.62
C TYR A 99 -9.12 -0.44 -5.10
N LEU A 100 -8.24 -1.26 -5.66
CA LEU A 100 -7.62 -1.03 -6.99
C LEU A 100 -8.21 -1.89 -8.11
N THR A 101 -9.33 -2.57 -7.87
CA THR A 101 -9.99 -3.42 -8.87
C THR A 101 -11.17 -2.73 -9.56
N PHE A 102 -11.76 -1.69 -8.96
CA PHE A 102 -12.91 -0.95 -9.53
C PHE A 102 -12.73 0.56 -9.36
N PRO A 103 -13.13 1.40 -10.35
CA PRO A 103 -13.77 1.07 -11.63
C PRO A 103 -12.84 0.51 -12.71
N VAL A 104 -11.52 0.70 -12.61
CA VAL A 104 -10.52 0.13 -13.54
C VAL A 104 -9.67 -0.86 -12.76
N ASN A 105 -9.41 -2.04 -13.31
CA ASN A 105 -8.55 -3.02 -12.66
C ASN A 105 -7.07 -2.67 -12.88
N LEU A 106 -6.49 -1.92 -11.95
CA LEU A 106 -5.08 -1.51 -12.01
C LEU A 106 -4.11 -2.65 -11.68
N LEU A 107 -4.63 -3.72 -11.06
CA LEU A 107 -3.86 -4.91 -10.69
C LEU A 107 -3.86 -5.98 -11.78
N GLU A 108 -4.76 -5.88 -12.76
CA GLU A 108 -4.73 -6.76 -13.92
C GLU A 108 -3.55 -6.41 -14.83
N LEU A 109 -2.69 -7.40 -15.02
CA LEU A 109 -1.77 -7.43 -16.15
C LEU A 109 -2.60 -7.50 -17.42
N THR A 110 -2.84 -6.36 -18.06
CA THR A 110 -3.41 -6.34 -19.40
C THR A 110 -2.45 -7.10 -20.32
N GLY A 111 -2.83 -8.32 -20.69
CA GLY A 111 -2.31 -9.06 -21.83
C GLY A 111 -0.79 -9.04 -22.00
N ARG A 112 -0.06 -9.83 -21.22
CA ARG A 112 1.08 -10.55 -21.80
C ARG A 112 0.61 -11.96 -22.11
N ALA A 113 0.01 -12.09 -23.29
CA ALA A 113 0.16 -13.31 -24.05
C ALA A 113 1.68 -13.52 -24.20
N PHE A 114 2.23 -14.43 -23.42
CA PHE A 114 3.51 -15.04 -23.78
C PHE A 114 3.20 -15.92 -24.99
N VAL A 115 3.39 -15.35 -26.19
CA VAL A 115 3.71 -16.12 -27.39
C VAL A 115 5.19 -16.48 -27.31
#